data_AF-E2NHX9-F1
#
_entry.id   AF-E2NHX9-F1
#
_cell.length_a   1.000
_cell.length_b   1.000
_cell.length_c   1.000
_cell.angle_alpha   90.00
_cell.angle_beta   90.00
_cell.angle_gamma   90.00
#
_symmetry.space_group_name_H-M   'P 1'
#
loop_
_entity.id
_entity.type
_entity.pdbx_description
1 polymer ?
#
loop_
_entity_poly.entity_id
_entity_poly.type
_entity_poly.pdbx_seq_one_letter_code
_entity_poly.pdbx_strand_id
1 'polypeptide(L)' 'IALYKNLMYISAANGSIRCYDREKKKFFLTFKSVPGYTFKGGQKLLVYNNRLWVTDISTREIVGVDIFRNVIEEYE' A
#
# COMPACT_ATOMS: atom_id res chain seq x y z
N ILE A 1 -8.35 -5.52 -1.44
CA ILE A 1 -8.09 -4.52 -2.50
C ILE A 1 -8.65 -3.18 -2.03
N ALA A 2 -7.96 -2.07 -2.27
CA ALA A 2 -8.48 -0.72 -2.04
C ALA A 2 -8.30 0.15 -3.29
N LEU A 3 -9.21 1.10 -3.50
CA LEU A 3 -9.24 1.97 -4.68
C LEU A 3 -8.94 3.42 -4.28
N TYR A 4 -8.15 4.10 -5.12
CA TYR A 4 -7.90 5.53 -4.98
C TYR A 4 -7.63 6.14 -6.36
N LYS A 5 -8.56 7.00 -6.84
CA LYS A 5 -8.50 7.54 -8.20
C LYS A 5 -8.34 6.41 -9.24
N ASN A 6 -7.39 6.50 -10.17
CA ASN A 6 -7.11 5.44 -11.16
C ASN A 6 -6.26 4.28 -10.61
N LEU A 7 -5.88 4.32 -9.33
CA LEU A 7 -5.02 3.32 -8.71
C LEU A 7 -5.82 2.26 -7.96
N MET A 8 -5.29 1.03 -7.99
CA MET A 8 -5.78 -0.10 -7.23
C MET A 8 -4.63 -0.67 -6.39
N TYR A 9 -4.79 -0.67 -5.06
CA TYR A 9 -3.86 -1.25 -4.11
C TYR A 9 -4.29 -2.68 -3.77
N ILE A 10 -3.36 -3.61 -3.83
CA ILE A 10 -3.61 -5.04 -3.71
C ILE A 10 -2.60 -5.63 -2.73
N SER A 11 -3.09 -6.25 -1.66
CA SER A 11 -2.26 -7.07 -0.78
C SER A 11 -1.93 -8.38 -1.48
N ALA A 12 -0.64 -8.67 -1.64
CA ALA A 12 -0.15 -9.92 -2.18
C ALA A 12 0.08 -10.94 -1.05
N ALA A 13 0.09 -12.24 -1.39
CA ALA A 13 0.26 -13.33 -0.42
C ALA A 13 1.57 -13.27 0.38
N ASN A 14 2.60 -12.61 -0.17
CA ASN A 14 3.90 -12.42 0.49
C ASN A 14 3.95 -11.19 1.43
N GLY A 15 2.80 -10.60 1.75
CA GLY A 15 2.66 -9.43 2.63
C GLY A 15 2.98 -8.09 1.97
N SER A 16 3.42 -8.06 0.70
CA SER A 16 3.65 -6.82 -0.04
C SER A 16 2.33 -6.19 -0.52
N ILE A 17 2.35 -4.87 -0.71
CA ILE A 17 1.27 -4.14 -1.35
C ILE A 17 1.69 -3.74 -2.77
N ARG A 18 0.89 -4.15 -3.75
CA ARG A 18 1.09 -3.84 -5.17
C ARG A 18 0.15 -2.73 -5.59
N CYS A 19 0.63 -1.81 -6.41
CA CYS A 19 -0.17 -0.75 -7.00
C CYS A 19 -0.33 -0.97 -8.51
N TYR A 20 -1.58 -1.09 -8.93
CA TYR A 20 -1.98 -1.22 -10.33
C TYR A 20 -2.61 0.09 -10.81
N ASP A 21 -2.08 0.65 -11.89
CA ASP A 21 -2.66 1.79 -12.59
C ASP A 21 -3.68 1.26 -13.61
N ARG A 22 -4.96 1.57 -13.38
CA ARG A 22 -6.07 1.12 -14.23
C ARG A 22 -6.13 1.82 -15.57
N GLU A 23 -5.60 3.02 -15.67
CA GLU A 23 -5.54 3.80 -16.91
C GLU A 23 -4.44 3.25 -17.84
N LYS A 24 -3.24 3.04 -17.28
CA LYS A 24 -2.09 2.49 -18.01
C LYS A 24 -2.11 0.95 -18.11
N LYS A 25 -3.06 0.31 -17.44
CA LYS A 25 -3.25 -1.14 -17.36
C LYS A 25 -2.01 -1.91 -16.92
N LYS A 26 -1.22 -1.36 -15.99
CA LYS A 26 0.03 -1.99 -15.53
C LYS A 26 0.27 -1.80 -14.04
N PHE A 27 1.05 -2.72 -13.46
CA PHE A 27 1.67 -2.49 -12.16
C PHE A 27 2.81 -1.49 -12.32
N PHE A 28 2.93 -0.56 -11.37
CA PHE A 28 4.00 0.45 -11.40
C PHE A 28 4.70 0.62 -10.05
N LEU A 29 4.17 0.03 -8.97
CA LEU A 29 4.86 -0.05 -7.68
C LEU A 29 4.50 -1.34 -6.94
N THR A 30 5.48 -1.89 -6.23
CA THR A 30 5.28 -2.89 -5.18
C THR A 30 6.12 -2.47 -3.98
N PHE A 31 5.51 -2.41 -2.79
CA PHE A 31 6.25 -2.11 -1.56
C PHE A 31 6.01 -3.18 -0.51
N LYS A 32 7.09 -3.62 0.13
CA LYS A 32 7.09 -4.55 1.28
C LYS A 32 7.47 -3.86 2.59
N SER A 33 8.00 -2.64 2.50
CA SER A 33 8.35 -1.79 3.61
C SER A 33 7.97 -0.35 3.28
N VAL A 34 7.83 0.44 4.33
CA VAL A 34 7.82 1.90 4.33
C VAL A 34 8.84 2.34 5.39
N PRO A 35 9.23 3.61 5.42
CA PRO A 35 10.22 4.07 6.40
C PRO A 35 9.80 3.75 7.83
N GLY A 36 10.70 3.11 8.58
CA GLY A 36 10.42 2.64 9.94
C GLY A 36 9.52 1.40 10.06
N TYR A 37 9.07 0.78 8.97
CA TYR A 37 8.18 -0.39 9.03
C TYR A 37 8.33 -1.39 7.88
N THR A 38 8.46 -2.68 8.21
CA THR A 38 8.41 -3.77 7.22
C THR A 38 7.15 -4.60 7.40
N PHE A 39 6.35 -4.73 6.35
CA PHE A 39 5.18 -5.59 6.35
C PHE A 39 5.58 -7.07 6.43
N LYS A 40 5.08 -7.74 7.46
CA LYS A 40 5.20 -9.19 7.67
C LYS A 40 3.94 -9.93 7.21
N GLY A 41 2.79 -9.26 7.27
CA GLY A 41 1.49 -9.82 6.92
C GLY A 41 0.50 -8.75 6.48
N GLY A 42 0.91 -7.80 5.64
CA GLY A 42 0.06 -6.71 5.14
C GLY A 42 -1.20 -7.23 4.44
N GLN A 43 -2.35 -7.04 5.08
CA GLN A 43 -3.68 -7.43 4.62
C GLN A 43 -4.70 -6.32 4.91
N LYS A 44 -5.91 -6.46 4.37
CA LYS A 44 -7.07 -5.54 4.57
C LYS A 44 -6.71 -4.07 4.34
N LEU A 45 -7.04 -3.59 3.16
CA LEU A 45 -6.66 -2.27 2.69
C LEU A 45 -7.85 -1.31 2.78
N LEU A 46 -7.63 -0.12 3.31
CA LEU A 46 -8.59 0.99 3.30
C LEU A 46 -7.89 2.26 2.85
N VAL A 47 -8.53 3.04 1.97
CA VAL A 47 -8.06 4.39 1.65
C VAL A 47 -8.98 5.39 2.33
N TYR A 48 -8.40 6.28 3.13
CA TYR A 48 -9.12 7.35 3.82
C TYR A 48 -8.21 8.56 4.00
N ASN A 49 -8.71 9.77 3.71
CA ASN A 49 -7.96 11.04 3.81
C ASN A 49 -6.57 11.00 3.14
N ASN A 50 -6.49 10.52 1.90
CA ASN A 50 -5.23 10.36 1.13
C ASN A 50 -4.18 9.47 1.82
N ARG A 51 -4.59 8.59 2.73
CA ARG A 51 -3.73 7.61 3.38
C ARG A 51 -4.24 6.21 3.09
N LEU A 52 -3.32 5.30 2.78
CA LEU A 52 -3.58 3.87 2.72
C LEU A 52 -3.36 3.29 4.11
N TRP A 53 -4.41 2.74 4.68
CA TRP A 53 -4.37 1.98 5.92
C TRP A 53 -4.24 0.50 5.60
N VAL A 54 -3.26 -0.13 6.22
CA VAL A 54 -2.93 -1.55 6.05
C VAL A 54 -2.98 -2.21 7.42
N THR A 55 -3.69 -3.32 7.55
CA THR A 55 -3.60 -4.17 8.74
C THR A 55 -2.46 -5.16 8.54
N ASP A 56 -1.40 -5.09 9.35
CA ASP A 56 -0.43 -6.18 9.40
C ASP A 56 -0.91 -7.23 10.39
N ILE A 57 -1.45 -8.34 9.87
CA ILE A 57 -2.04 -9.37 10.72
C ILE A 57 -0.98 -10.16 11.50
N SER A 58 0.27 -10.18 11.03
CA SER A 58 1.35 -10.93 11.67
C SER A 58 1.86 -10.21 12.91
N THR A 59 1.81 -8.88 12.92
CA THR A 59 2.23 -8.06 14.07
C THR A 59 1.05 -7.49 14.86
N ARG A 60 -0.19 -7.60 14.34
CA ARG A 60 -1.42 -7.04 14.92
C ARG A 60 -1.42 -5.51 14.97
N GLU A 61 -0.81 -4.89 13.97
CA GLU A 61 -0.69 -3.44 13.87
C GLU A 61 -1.52 -2.88 12.72
N ILE A 62 -1.86 -1.61 12.84
CA ILE A 62 -2.46 -0.83 11.76
C ILE A 62 -1.44 0.23 11.34
N VAL A 63 -1.04 0.16 10.08
CA VAL A 63 0.00 1.04 9.52
C VAL A 63 -0.66 2.00 8.53
N GLY A 64 -0.41 3.28 8.72
CA GLY A 64 -0.83 4.34 7.80
C GLY A 64 0.30 4.68 6.84
N VAL A 65 0.02 4.64 5.54
CA VAL A 65 0.96 5.01 4.48
C VAL A 65 0.40 6.19 3.70
N ASP A 66 1.10 7.32 3.72
CA ASP A 66 0.65 8.51 3.00
C ASP A 66 0.71 8.29 1.49
N ILE A 67 -0.42 8.55 0.83
CA ILE A 67 -0.52 8.50 -0.63
C ILE A 67 -0.26 9.91 -1.14
N PHE A 68 1.01 10.25 -1.32
CA PHE A 68 1.38 11.50 -1.95
C PHE A 68 0.87 11.55 -3.39
N ARG A 69 0.42 12.73 -3.83
CA ARG A 69 -0.15 12.90 -5.18
C ARG A 69 0.96 12.62 -6.20
N ASN A 70 0.85 11.49 -6.90
CA ASN A 70 1.72 11.09 -8.01
C ASN A 70 3.21 10.88 -7.67
N VAL A 71 3.57 10.82 -6.39
CA VAL A 71 4.93 10.50 -5.92
C VAL A 71 4.77 9.52 -4.76
N ILE A 72 5.66 8.53 -4.66
CA ILE A 72 5.78 7.69 -3.47
C ILE A 72 7.20 7.91 -2.99
N GLU A 73 7.33 8.50 -1.80
CA GLU A 73 8.61 8.84 -1.19
C GLU A 73 9.01 7.72 -0.23
N GLU A 74 10.22 7.19 -0.42
CA GLU A 74 10.92 6.39 0.58
C GLU A 74 11.83 7.33 1.38
N TYR A 75 11.88 7.15 2.70
CA TYR A 75 12.85 7.78 3.60
C TYR A 75 13.80 6.67 4.09
N GLU A 76 15.10 7.00 4.17
CA GLU A 76 16.15 6.13 4.74
C GLU A 76 15.95 5.85 6.23
#